data_AF-A0A354UDB3-F1
#
_entry.id   AF-A0A354UDB3-F1
#
_cell.length_a   1.000
_cell.length_b   1.000
_cell.length_c   1.000
_cell.angle_alpha   90.00
_cell.angle_beta   90.00
_cell.angle_gamma   90.00
#
_symmetry.space_group_name_H-M   'P 1'
#
loop_
_entity.id
_entity.type
_entity.pdbx_description
1 polymer ?
#
loop_
_entity_poly.entity_id
_entity_poly.type
_entity_poly.pdbx_seq_one_letter_code
_entity_poly.pdbx_strand_id
1 'polypeptide(L)'
;NTKLIVVTVGLADVSDKENIKNIKNSVRKQVAEHLLKSLSVFHLRGGIDYGKLNFKHKIMMKMVYHSIKNKPTESLTQEDKAFIETYNKKADFVDYDSLNQIADAIQ
;
A
#
# COMPACT_ATOMS: atom_id res chain seq x y z
N ASN A 1 -16.66 23.04 -7.98
CA ASN A 1 -16.41 22.18 -6.81
C ASN A 1 -15.78 20.90 -7.33
N THR A 2 -14.51 20.64 -7.04
CA THR A 2 -13.78 19.46 -7.56
C THR A 2 -13.73 18.39 -6.48
N LYS A 3 -14.25 17.20 -6.76
CA LYS A 3 -14.12 16.03 -5.88
C LYS A 3 -12.81 15.31 -6.23
N LEU A 4 -11.97 15.03 -5.24
CA LEU A 4 -10.72 14.30 -5.44
C LEU A 4 -10.83 12.93 -4.75
N ILE A 5 -10.66 11.88 -5.54
CA ILE A 5 -10.57 10.51 -5.02
C ILE A 5 -9.13 10.03 -5.22
N VAL A 6 -8.50 9.58 -4.13
CA VAL A 6 -7.19 8.93 -4.16
C VAL A 6 -7.36 7.47 -3.79
N VAL A 7 -6.93 6.58 -4.67
CA VAL A 7 -6.93 5.14 -4.44
C VAL A 7 -5.49 4.68 -4.34
N THR A 8 -5.14 4.02 -3.24
CA THR A 8 -3.81 3.40 -3.08
C THR A 8 -3.92 1.90 -3.16
N VAL A 9 -2.99 1.26 -3.87
CA VAL A 9 -2.90 -0.20 -3.97
C VAL A 9 -1.57 -0.64 -3.39
N GLY A 10 -1.61 -1.58 -2.44
CA GLY A 10 -0.43 -2.10 -1.77
C GLY A 10 -0.54 -3.59 -1.45
N LEU A 11 0.53 -4.16 -0.87
CA LEU A 11 0.54 -5.55 -0.42
C LEU A 11 0.12 -5.70 1.05
N ALA A 12 0.33 -4.67 1.86
CA ALA A 12 0.00 -4.67 3.27
C ALA A 12 -1.52 -4.80 3.51
N ASP A 13 -1.88 -5.25 4.71
CA ASP A 13 -3.27 -5.31 5.15
C ASP A 13 -3.88 -3.90 5.21
N VAL A 14 -5.07 -3.74 4.62
CA VAL A 14 -5.82 -2.47 4.57
C VAL A 14 -6.55 -2.16 5.88
N SER A 15 -6.50 -3.07 6.86
CA SER A 15 -7.01 -2.84 8.22
C SER A 15 -5.95 -2.25 9.16
N ASP A 16 -4.68 -2.18 8.75
CA ASP A 16 -3.60 -1.57 9.54
C ASP A 16 -3.77 -0.05 9.64
N LYS A 17 -4.21 0.39 10.83
CA LYS A 17 -4.47 1.80 11.15
C LYS A 17 -3.22 2.68 11.07
N GLU A 18 -2.05 2.15 11.43
CA GLU A 18 -0.80 2.92 11.40
C GLU A 18 -0.37 3.14 9.96
N ASN A 19 -0.40 2.09 9.14
CA ASN A 19 -0.10 2.19 7.71
C ASN A 19 -1.07 3.16 7.01
N ILE A 20 -2.38 3.04 7.26
CA ILE A 20 -3.40 3.97 6.72
C ILE A 20 -3.10 5.42 7.12
N LYS A 21 -2.72 5.65 8.39
CA LYS A 21 -2.38 6.99 8.88
C LYS A 21 -1.17 7.55 8.14
N ASN A 22 -0.12 6.74 7.95
CA ASN A 22 1.09 7.13 7.23
C ASN A 22 0.79 7.48 5.77
N ILE A 23 0.01 6.65 5.07
CA ILE A 23 -0.45 6.90 3.70
C ILE A 23 -1.25 8.21 3.63
N LYS A 24 -2.23 8.41 4.50
CA LYS A 24 -3.04 9.65 4.53
C LYS A 24 -2.19 10.89 4.78
N ASN A 25 -1.17 10.80 5.63
CA ASN A 25 -0.23 11.90 5.87
C ASN A 25 0.60 12.21 4.62
N SER A 26 1.10 11.19 3.92
CA SER A 26 1.82 11.35 2.66
C SER A 26 0.96 11.94 1.56
N VAL A 27 -0.32 11.55 1.47
CA VAL A 27 -1.29 12.15 0.53
C VAL A 27 -1.51 13.64 0.85
N ARG A 28 -1.73 14.00 2.12
CA ARG A 28 -1.93 15.40 2.52
C ARG A 28 -0.75 16.31 2.19
N LYS A 29 0.48 15.79 2.18
CA LYS A 29 1.68 16.55 1.80
C LYS A 29 1.76 16.83 0.29
N GLN A 30 1.05 16.08 -0.53
CA GLN A 30 1.11 16.15 -2.00
C GLN A 30 -0.14 16.79 -2.61
N VAL A 31 -1.26 16.78 -1.89
CA VAL A 31 -2.53 17.32 -2.35
C VAL A 31 -2.68 18.77 -1.90
N ALA A 32 -3.07 19.65 -2.83
CA ALA A 32 -3.33 21.05 -2.55
C ALA A 32 -4.45 21.24 -1.50
N GLU A 33 -4.29 22.20 -0.60
CA GLU A 33 -5.17 22.40 0.56
C GLU A 33 -6.65 22.54 0.19
N HIS A 34 -6.94 23.25 -0.91
CA HIS A 34 -8.32 23.45 -1.38
C HIS A 34 -9.02 22.15 -1.81
N LEU A 35 -8.28 21.09 -2.14
CA LEU A 35 -8.82 19.77 -2.50
C LEU A 35 -8.95 18.84 -1.28
N LEU A 36 -8.29 19.15 -0.15
CA LEU A 36 -8.35 18.29 1.04
C LEU A 36 -9.76 18.20 1.64
N LYS A 37 -10.59 19.25 1.47
CA LYS A 37 -11.97 19.29 1.95
C LYS A 37 -12.91 18.32 1.20
N SER A 38 -12.55 17.97 -0.04
CA SER A 38 -13.32 17.05 -0.89
C SER A 38 -12.57 15.75 -1.17
N LEU A 39 -11.49 15.49 -0.42
CA LEU A 39 -10.64 14.32 -0.57
C LEU A 39 -11.28 13.08 0.06
N SER A 40 -11.47 12.05 -0.74
CA SER A 40 -11.74 10.68 -0.27
C SER A 40 -10.55 9.79 -0.57
N VAL A 41 -10.11 8.98 0.40
CA VAL A 41 -8.97 8.07 0.24
C VAL A 41 -9.43 6.65 0.50
N PHE A 42 -9.21 5.78 -0.49
CA PHE A 42 -9.50 4.35 -0.43
C PHE A 42 -8.20 3.56 -0.54
N HIS A 43 -8.15 2.43 0.18
CA HIS A 43 -6.98 1.57 0.23
C HIS A 43 -7.38 0.17 -0.21
N LEU A 44 -6.70 -0.36 -1.22
CA LEU A 44 -6.94 -1.68 -1.79
C LEU A 44 -5.68 -2.54 -1.64
N ARG A 45 -5.88 -3.86 -1.64
CA ARG A 45 -4.78 -4.81 -1.79
C ARG A 45 -4.63 -5.22 -3.25
N GLY A 46 -3.39 -5.33 -3.68
CA GLY A 46 -3.01 -5.84 -4.99
C GLY A 46 -2.22 -7.13 -4.91
N GLY A 47 -1.70 -7.58 -6.05
CA GLY A 47 -0.77 -8.69 -6.13
C GLY A 47 0.66 -8.24 -6.44
N ILE A 48 1.60 -9.14 -6.19
CA ILE A 48 2.99 -9.02 -6.65
C ILE A 48 3.44 -10.34 -7.26
N ASP A 49 4.14 -10.25 -8.39
CA ASP A 49 4.79 -11.38 -9.03
C ASP A 49 6.28 -11.06 -9.18
N TYR A 50 7.10 -11.59 -8.27
CA TYR A 50 8.55 -11.38 -8.30
C TYR A 50 9.19 -11.95 -9.58
N GLY A 51 8.58 -12.95 -10.23
CA GLY A 51 9.02 -13.47 -11.52
C GLY A 51 9.00 -12.40 -12.61
N LYS A 52 7.98 -11.52 -12.58
CA LYS A 52 7.77 -10.44 -13.54
C LYS A 52 8.52 -9.14 -13.23
N LEU A 53 9.13 -9.02 -12.04
CA LEU A 53 9.95 -7.86 -11.70
C LEU A 53 11.24 -7.83 -12.51
N ASN A 54 11.61 -6.65 -12.99
CA ASN A 54 12.90 -6.45 -13.63
C ASN A 54 14.05 -6.49 -12.59
N PHE A 55 15.28 -6.62 -13.08
CA PHE A 55 16.47 -6.79 -12.26
C PHE A 55 16.67 -5.68 -11.22
N LYS A 56 16.41 -4.41 -11.58
CA LYS A 56 16.56 -3.27 -10.67
C LYS A 56 15.59 -3.36 -9.49
N HIS A 57 14.32 -3.71 -9.74
CA HIS A 57 13.33 -3.88 -8.69
C HIS A 57 13.69 -5.07 -7.78
N LYS A 58 14.18 -6.18 -8.36
CA LYS A 58 14.66 -7.33 -7.59
C LYS A 58 15.81 -6.96 -6.65
N ILE A 59 16.79 -6.19 -7.12
CA ILE A 59 17.89 -5.69 -6.26
C ILE A 59 17.34 -4.79 -5.15
N MET A 60 16.49 -3.83 -5.48
CA MET A 60 15.88 -2.94 -4.50
C MET A 60 15.15 -3.71 -3.40
N MET A 61 14.29 -4.66 -3.80
CA MET A 61 13.55 -5.49 -2.85
C MET A 61 14.46 -6.40 -2.03
N LYS A 62 15.55 -6.91 -2.61
CA LYS A 62 16.59 -7.65 -1.86
C LYS A 62 17.19 -6.77 -0.78
N MET A 63 17.50 -5.50 -1.06
CA MET A 63 18.04 -4.57 -0.04
C MET A 63 17.03 -4.33 1.09
N VAL A 64 15.76 -4.09 0.75
CA VAL A 64 14.67 -3.95 1.74
C VAL A 64 14.55 -5.21 2.60
N TYR A 65 14.53 -6.40 1.98
CA TYR A 65 14.47 -7.67 2.70
C TYR A 65 15.61 -7.82 3.72
N HIS A 66 16.85 -7.53 3.32
CA HIS A 66 18.01 -7.63 4.22
C HIS A 66 17.93 -6.61 5.35
N SER A 67 17.47 -5.39 5.05
CA SER A 67 17.28 -4.36 6.08
C SER A 67 16.26 -4.79 7.13
N ILE A 68 15.12 -5.36 6.71
CA ILE A 68 14.06 -5.81 7.63
C ILE A 68 14.52 -7.03 8.43
N LYS A 69 15.17 -8.03 7.79
CA LYS A 69 15.61 -9.26 8.44
C LYS A 69 16.62 -9.02 9.57
N ASN A 70 17.35 -7.91 9.52
CA ASN A 70 18.33 -7.54 10.53
C ASN A 70 17.71 -6.76 11.71
N LYS A 71 16.42 -6.42 11.67
CA LYS A 71 15.71 -5.77 12.79
C LYS A 71 15.35 -6.80 13.87
N PRO A 72 15.28 -6.42 15.16
CA PRO A 72 14.71 -7.27 16.21
C PRO A 72 13.26 -7.65 15.90
N THR A 73 12.87 -8.89 16.18
CA THR A 73 11.54 -9.44 15.84
C THR A 73 10.40 -8.60 16.43
N GLU A 74 10.56 -8.14 17.67
CA GLU A 74 9.63 -7.27 18.38
C GLU A 74 9.45 -5.89 17.75
N SER A 75 10.38 -5.46 16.90
CA SER A 75 10.32 -4.17 16.20
C SER A 75 9.71 -4.28 14.79
N LEU A 76 9.40 -5.49 14.32
CA LEU A 76 8.83 -5.70 12.99
C LEU A 76 7.38 -5.20 12.93
N THR A 77 7.14 -4.24 12.04
CA THR A 77 5.80 -3.75 11.74
C THR A 77 4.97 -4.80 10.99
N GLN A 78 3.67 -4.59 10.84
CA GLN A 78 2.83 -5.46 10.02
C GLN A 78 3.20 -5.38 8.53
N GLU A 79 3.62 -4.20 8.06
CA GLU A 79 4.15 -4.02 6.70
C GLU A 79 5.44 -4.81 6.49
N ASP A 80 6.37 -4.78 7.46
CA ASP A 80 7.60 -5.57 7.44
C ASP A 80 7.30 -7.08 7.33
N LYS A 81 6.34 -7.56 8.13
CA LYS A 81 5.91 -8.97 8.12
C LYS A 81 5.27 -9.37 6.78
N ALA A 82 4.36 -8.54 6.26
CA ALA A 82 3.72 -8.78 4.97
C ALA A 82 4.75 -8.79 3.82
N PHE A 83 5.75 -7.91 3.88
CA PHE A 83 6.85 -7.92 2.92
C PHE A 83 7.66 -9.22 2.99
N ILE A 84 8.05 -9.66 4.20
CA ILE A 84 8.80 -10.93 4.38
C ILE A 84 7.97 -12.12 3.86
N GLU A 85 6.68 -12.17 4.19
CA GLU A 85 5.79 -13.27 3.81
C GLU A 85 5.69 -13.42 2.29
N THR A 86 5.62 -12.30 1.58
CA THR A 86 5.46 -12.23 0.12
C THR A 86 6.78 -12.21 -0.65
N TYR A 87 7.92 -12.05 0.05
CA TYR A 87 9.22 -11.89 -0.59
C TYR A 87 9.60 -13.08 -1.48
N ASN A 88 9.99 -12.78 -2.72
CA ASN A 88 10.41 -13.74 -3.74
C ASN A 88 9.34 -14.79 -4.09
N LYS A 89 8.06 -14.48 -3.85
CA LYS A 89 6.91 -15.32 -4.20
C LYS A 89 6.01 -14.58 -5.18
N LYS A 90 5.01 -15.29 -5.71
CA LYS A 90 3.83 -14.67 -6.30
C LYS A 90 2.76 -14.61 -5.21
N ALA A 91 2.25 -13.42 -4.93
CA ALA A 91 1.14 -13.19 -4.02
C ALA A 91 0.02 -12.44 -4.75
N ASP A 92 -1.22 -12.82 -4.47
CA ASP A 92 -2.40 -12.20 -5.06
C ASP A 92 -3.42 -11.97 -3.95
N PHE A 93 -3.68 -10.71 -3.66
CA PHE A 93 -4.67 -10.27 -2.67
C PHE A 93 -5.75 -9.40 -3.30
N VAL A 94 -5.90 -9.48 -4.63
CA VAL A 94 -6.91 -8.69 -5.33
C VAL A 94 -8.30 -9.15 -4.91
N ASP A 95 -9.08 -8.19 -4.44
CA ASP A 95 -10.50 -8.36 -4.13
C ASP A 95 -11.29 -7.33 -4.94
N TYR A 96 -12.05 -7.79 -5.93
CA TYR A 96 -12.84 -6.90 -6.78
C TYR A 96 -14.05 -6.31 -6.05
N ASP A 97 -14.57 -6.98 -5.02
CA ASP A 97 -15.69 -6.44 -4.22
C ASP A 97 -15.26 -5.19 -3.45
N SER A 98 -13.97 -5.09 -3.11
CA SER A 98 -13.38 -3.88 -2.51
C SER A 98 -13.43 -2.65 -3.42
N LEU A 99 -13.75 -2.78 -4.71
CA LEU A 99 -13.98 -1.65 -5.62
C LEU A 99 -15.36 -1.01 -5.43
N ASN A 100 -16.32 -1.71 -4.84
CA ASN A 100 -17.70 -1.21 -4.67
C ASN A 100 -17.72 0.09 -3.87
N GLN A 101 -16.91 0.19 -2.80
CA GLN A 101 -16.78 1.42 -2.00
C GLN A 101 -16.33 2.64 -2.81
N ILE A 102 -15.58 2.42 -3.90
CA ILE A 102 -15.10 3.48 -4.79
C ILE A 102 -16.18 3.82 -5.81
N ALA A 103 -16.85 2.81 -6.38
CA ALA A 103 -17.95 3.00 -7.30
C ALA A 103 -19.09 3.82 -6.65
N ASP A 104 -19.46 3.48 -5.42
CA ASP A 104 -20.46 4.21 -4.62
C ASP A 104 -20.05 5.66 -4.35
N ALA A 105 -18.75 5.92 -4.22
CA ALA A 105 -18.23 7.27 -4.00
C ALA A 105 -18.12 8.10 -5.29
N ILE A 106 -18.26 7.51 -6.47
CA ILE A 106 -18.27 8.24 -7.76
C ILE A 106 -19.69 8.69 -8.13
N GLN A 107 -20.70 7.93 -7.71
CA GLN A 107 -22.12 8.25 -7.87
C GLN A 107 -22.49 9.53 -7.09
#